data_AF-A0A479ZUB1-F1
#
_entry.id   AF-A0A479ZUB1-F1
#
_cell.length_a   1.000
_cell.length_b   1.000
_cell.length_c   1.000
_cell.angle_alpha   90.00
_cell.angle_beta   90.00
_cell.angle_gamma   90.00
#
_symmetry.space_group_name_H-M   'P 1'
#
loop_
_entity.id
_entity.type
_entity.pdbx_description
1 polymer ?
#
loop_
_entity_poly.entity_id
_entity_poly.type
_entity_poly.pdbx_seq_one_letter_code
_entity_poly.pdbx_strand_id
1 'polypeptide(L)' 'MDELRVNTVHCPYCESTEIRKNGKRRGKQNHICVKCGRQFIDVYSPPRGYSNEVKQDCLKSYVNGMGFRAEP' A
#
# COMPACT_ATOMS: atom_id res chain seq x y z
N MET A 1 -17.18 10.91 -27.22
CA MET A 1 -15.77 10.60 -27.51
C MET A 1 -15.19 10.07 -26.22
N ASP A 2 -14.88 8.78 -26.27
CA ASP A 2 -14.68 7.86 -25.17
C ASP A 2 -13.46 8.18 -24.30
N GLU A 3 -13.66 8.28 -22.99
CA GLU A 3 -12.61 8.07 -21.99
C GLU A 3 -13.14 7.17 -20.87
N LEU A 4 -13.48 5.93 -21.24
CA LEU A 4 -13.47 4.83 -20.28
C LEU A 4 -12.01 4.69 -19.79
N ARG A 5 -11.72 5.21 -18.59
CA ARG A 5 -10.48 4.93 -17.86
C ARG A 5 -10.28 3.41 -17.78
N VAL A 6 -9.46 2.88 -18.69
CA VAL A 6 -8.86 1.56 -18.50
C VAL A 6 -7.85 1.74 -17.37
N ASN A 7 -8.26 1.43 -16.14
CA ASN A 7 -7.36 1.30 -15.00
C ASN A 7 -6.35 0.18 -15.33
N THR A 8 -5.25 0.56 -15.98
CA THR A 8 -4.21 -0.37 -16.41
C THR A 8 -3.36 -0.66 -15.19
N VAL A 9 -3.41 -1.90 -14.72
CA VAL A 9 -2.59 -2.35 -13.60
C VAL A 9 -1.16 -2.49 -14.10
N HIS A 10 -0.24 -1.72 -13.53
CA HIS A 10 1.20 -1.80 -13.84
C HIS A 10 1.95 -2.56 -12.76
N CYS A 11 3.02 -3.26 -13.15
CA CYS A 11 3.90 -3.88 -12.18
C CYS A 11 4.64 -2.80 -11.37
N PRO A 12 4.52 -2.77 -10.03
CA PRO A 12 5.20 -1.75 -9.19
C PRO A 12 6.72 -1.95 -9.11
N TYR A 13 7.27 -2.96 -9.77
CA TYR A 13 8.69 -3.30 -9.73
C TYR A 13 9.42 -3.12 -11.06
N CYS A 14 8.69 -3.15 -12.19
CA CYS A 14 9.30 -3.07 -13.52
C CYS A 14 8.43 -2.35 -14.55
N GLU A 15 7.32 -1.74 -14.11
CA GLU A 15 6.39 -0.90 -14.88
C GLU A 15 5.67 -1.56 -16.06
N SER A 16 5.97 -2.84 -16.33
CA SER A 16 5.28 -3.63 -17.35
C SER A 16 3.76 -3.68 -17.12
N THR A 17 3.02 -3.58 -18.22
CA THR A 17 1.57 -3.76 -18.33
C THR A 17 1.16 -5.22 -18.51
N GLU A 18 2.11 -6.13 -18.68
CA GLU A 18 1.86 -7.55 -18.90
C GLU A 18 1.56 -8.26 -17.58
N ILE A 19 0.32 -8.08 -17.11
CA ILE A 19 -0.15 -8.54 -15.81
C ILE A 19 -1.24 -9.62 -15.97
N ARG A 20 -1.10 -10.72 -15.23
CA ARG A 20 -2.11 -11.77 -15.11
C ARG A 20 -2.69 -11.83 -13.70
N LYS A 21 -3.96 -12.22 -13.57
CA LYS A 21 -4.58 -12.52 -12.27
C LYS A 21 -3.94 -13.79 -11.68
N ASN A 22 -3.56 -13.74 -10.41
CA ASN A 22 -2.90 -14.83 -9.69
C ASN A 22 -3.64 -15.15 -8.37
N GLY A 23 -4.92 -15.50 -8.49
CA GLY A 23 -5.79 -15.78 -7.34
C GLY A 23 -6.09 -14.55 -6.47
N LYS A 24 -6.44 -14.80 -5.20
CA LYS A 24 -6.71 -13.74 -4.22
C LYS A 24 -5.77 -13.89 -3.01
N ARG A 25 -5.27 -12.77 -2.49
CA ARG A 25 -4.46 -12.71 -1.26
C ARG A 25 -5.15 -11.79 -0.25
N ARG A 26 -5.50 -12.32 0.93
CA ARG A 26 -6.21 -11.56 1.99
C ARG A 26 -7.50 -10.89 1.48
N GLY A 27 -8.26 -11.60 0.65
CA GLY A 27 -9.52 -11.10 0.05
C GLY A 27 -9.34 -10.16 -1.14
N LYS A 28 -8.12 -9.74 -1.46
CA LYS A 28 -7.81 -8.81 -2.57
C LYS A 28 -7.34 -9.54 -3.80
N GLN A 29 -7.55 -8.96 -4.98
CA GLN A 29 -7.00 -9.49 -6.23
C GLN A 29 -5.47 -9.49 -6.16
N ASN A 30 -4.87 -10.67 -6.35
CA ASN A 30 -3.44 -10.84 -6.48
C ASN A 30 -3.09 -10.93 -7.97
N HIS A 31 -1.96 -10.35 -8.35
CA HIS A 31 -1.49 -10.26 -9.72
C HIS A 31 -0.08 -10.83 -9.82
N ILE A 32 0.29 -11.33 -11.00
CA ILE A 32 1.65 -11.71 -11.34
C ILE A 32 2.07 -10.96 -12.60
N CYS A 33 3.24 -10.35 -12.57
CA CYS A 33 3.84 -9.74 -13.74
C CYS A 33 4.51 -10.83 -14.60
N VAL A 34 4.18 -10.88 -15.88
CA VAL A 34 4.77 -11.85 -16.82
C VAL A 34 6.25 -11.51 -17.07
N LYS A 35 6.59 -10.22 -17.15
CA LYS A 35 7.96 -9.76 -17.45
C LYS A 35 8.96 -10.06 -16.34
N CYS A 36 8.61 -9.81 -15.08
CA CYS A 36 9.55 -9.97 -13.95
C CYS A 36 9.19 -11.11 -12.98
N GLY A 37 8.07 -11.81 -13.19
CA GLY A 37 7.61 -12.93 -12.35
C GLY A 37 7.12 -12.53 -10.95
N ARG A 38 7.19 -11.25 -10.56
CA ARG A 38 6.81 -10.80 -9.22
C ARG A 38 5.30 -10.71 -9.07
N GLN A 39 4.84 -11.02 -7.87
CA GLN A 39 3.43 -10.92 -7.47
C GLN A 39 3.15 -9.68 -6.63
N PHE A 40 1.97 -9.08 -6.80
CA PHE A 40 1.54 -7.88 -6.09
C PHE A 40 0.01 -7.80 -6.00
N ILE A 41 -0.50 -6.92 -5.14
CA ILE A 41 -1.94 -6.65 -4.99
C ILE A 41 -2.26 -5.23 -5.49
N ASP A 42 -3.41 -5.07 -6.13
CA ASP A 42 -3.83 -3.81 -6.78
C ASP A 42 -3.98 -2.65 -5.78
N VAL A 43 -4.61 -2.95 -4.65
CA VAL A 43 -4.85 -1.96 -3.59
C VAL A 43 -4.16 -2.42 -2.32
N TYR A 44 -2.98 -1.87 -2.04
CA TYR A 44 -2.51 -1.78 -0.66
C TYR A 44 -3.43 -0.79 0.05
N SER A 45 -4.60 -1.26 0.53
CA SER A 45 -5.42 -0.48 1.46
C SER A 45 -4.47 0.12 2.47
N PRO A 46 -4.59 1.42 2.77
CA PRO A 46 -3.73 2.05 3.75
C PRO A 46 -3.66 1.15 4.98
N PRO A 47 -2.45 0.89 5.51
CA PRO A 47 -2.27 -0.05 6.59
C PRO A 47 -3.26 0.30 7.70
N ARG A 48 -4.06 -0.69 8.13
CA ARG A 48 -4.92 -0.55 9.31
C ARG A 48 -4.00 -0.17 10.47
N GLY A 49 -4.09 1.07 10.91
CA GLY A 49 -3.17 1.66 11.87
C GLY A 49 -3.46 3.13 12.06
N TYR A 50 -2.76 3.74 13.01
CA TYR A 50 -2.91 5.14 13.34
C TYR A 50 -2.65 6.07 12.14
N SER A 51 -3.33 7.22 12.12
CA SER A 51 -3.09 8.26 11.12
C SER A 51 -1.63 8.72 11.15
N ASN A 52 -1.18 9.36 10.06
CA ASN A 52 0.19 9.91 10.04
C ASN A 52 0.40 10.95 11.14
N GLU A 53 -0.64 11.72 11.47
CA GLU A 53 -0.62 12.68 12.58
C GLU A 53 -0.31 11.99 13.92
N VAL A 54 -1.06 10.94 14.27
CA VAL A 54 -0.84 10.21 15.53
C VAL A 54 0.55 9.54 15.55
N LYS A 55 1.03 9.02 14.41
CA LYS A 55 2.39 8.50 14.31
C LYS A 55 3.45 9.58 14.54
N GLN A 56 3.26 10.76 13.96
CA GLN A 56 4.15 11.90 14.13
C GLN A 56 4.18 12.37 15.58
N ASP A 57 3.03 12.40 16.25
CA ASP A 57 2.95 12.81 17.65
C ASP A 57 3.61 11.78 18.57
N CYS A 58 3.42 10.47 18.34
CA CYS A 58 4.19 9.44 19.04
C CYS A 58 5.71 9.64 18.86
N LEU A 59 6.17 9.95 17.65
CA LEU A 59 7.59 10.21 17.39
C LEU A 59 8.08 11.46 18.13
N LYS A 60 7.32 12.57 18.12
CA LYS A 60 7.65 13.80 18.86
C LYS A 60 7.75 13.54 20.36
N SER A 61 6.78 12.85 20.94
CA SER A 61 6.79 12.54 22.37
C SER A 61 8.00 11.68 22.75
N TYR A 62 8.35 10.69 21.92
CA TYR A 62 9.53 9.86 22.14
C TYR A 62 10.83 10.65 22.11
N VAL A 63 11.06 11.50 21.09
CA VAL A 63 12.30 12.30 20.99
C VAL A 63 12.41 13.36 22.09
N ASN A 64 11.28 13.85 22.59
CA ASN A 64 11.22 14.80 23.69
C ASN A 64 11.33 14.13 25.08
N GLY A 65 11.53 12.80 25.14
CA GLY A 65 11.67 12.05 26.39
C GLY A 65 10.38 11.92 27.20
N MET A 66 9.22 12.20 26.60
CA MET A 66 7.93 12.05 27.24
C MET A 66 7.51 10.57 27.24
N GLY A 67 7.22 10.05 28.43
CA GLY A 67 6.71 8.69 28.57
C GLY A 67 5.28 8.56 28.03
N PHE A 68 4.88 7.36 27.62
CA PHE A 68 3.53 7.05 27.11
C PHE A 68 2.38 7.33 28.11
N ARG A 69 2.69 7.61 29.38
CA ARG A 69 1.74 7.92 30.47
C ARG A 69 1.83 9.37 30.93
N ALA A 70 2.58 10.23 30.24
CA ALA A 70 2.63 11.64 30.57
C ALA A 70 1.26 12.25 30.23
N GLU A 71 0.52 12.64 31.26
CA GLU A 71 -0.67 13.48 31.12
C GLU A 71 -0.22 14.92 30.78
N PRO A 72 -1.03 15.69 30.02
CA PRO A 72 -0.74 17.08 29.68
C PRO A 72 -0.69 18.01 30.90
#